data_AF-A0A3Q1CWY1-F1
#
_entry.id   AF-A0A3Q1CWY1-F1
#
_cell.length_a   1.000
_cell.length_b   1.000
_cell.length_c   1.000
_cell.angle_alpha   90.00
_cell.angle_beta   90.00
_cell.angle_gamma   90.00
#
_symmetry.space_group_name_H-M   'P 1'
#
loop_
_entity.id
_entity.type
_entity.pdbx_description
1 polymer ?
#
loop_
_entity_poly.entity_id
_entity_poly.type
_entity_poly.pdbx_seq_one_letter_code
_entity_poly.pdbx_strand_id
1 'polypeptide(L)'
;MHSFKVDFVFLTSYLYFIRSKMNTVTVENQVVPESCSRRSVVGDYIRYHYNGSFLNGWIFGLKYPFFFTVHRMGYIIAGMDQALQGVCIGERRRVTIPPHLAYGEQGAGKFL
;
A
#
# COMPACT_ATOMS: atom_id res chain seq x y z
N MET A 1 -12.67 -16.41 -5.09
CA MET A 1 -11.39 -16.05 -4.45
C MET A 1 -11.01 -14.67 -4.96
N HIS A 2 -11.12 -13.64 -4.13
CA HIS A 2 -11.20 -12.25 -4.57
C HIS A 2 -9.91 -11.50 -4.29
N SER A 3 -9.52 -10.62 -5.22
CA SER A 3 -8.21 -9.97 -5.22
C SER A 3 -8.36 -8.47 -5.45
N PHE A 4 -7.45 -7.71 -4.84
CA PHE A 4 -7.43 -6.25 -4.84
C PHE A 4 -6.09 -5.78 -5.38
N LYS A 5 -6.06 -4.61 -6.01
CA LYS A 5 -4.84 -4.04 -6.58
C LYS A 5 -4.46 -2.78 -5.83
N VAL A 6 -3.21 -2.69 -5.38
CA VAL A 6 -2.67 -1.49 -4.74
C VAL A 6 -1.43 -1.02 -5.48
N ASP A 7 -1.45 0.21 -5.99
CA ASP A 7 -0.26 0.83 -6.56
C ASP A 7 0.38 1.72 -5.47
N PHE A 8 1.57 1.34 -4.99
CA PHE A 8 2.30 2.11 -3.98
C PHE A 8 3.24 3.12 -4.60
N VAL A 9 3.36 4.25 -3.91
CA VAL A 9 4.43 5.21 -4.15
C VAL A 9 5.15 5.51 -2.83
N PHE A 10 6.42 5.12 -2.74
CA PHE A 10 7.27 5.35 -1.57
C PHE A 10 8.23 6.53 -1.80
N LEU A 11 8.52 7.23 -0.71
CA LEU A 11 9.46 8.35 -0.67
C LEU A 11 10.83 7.84 -0.23
N THR A 12 11.85 7.93 -1.08
CA THR A 12 13.22 7.51 -0.73
C THR A 12 14.08 8.64 -0.15
N SER A 13 13.64 9.90 -0.24
CA SER A 13 14.44 11.05 0.15
C SER A 13 13.79 11.86 1.27
N TYR A 14 14.46 11.89 2.41
CA TYR A 14 14.10 12.66 3.61
C TYR A 14 13.96 14.17 3.33
N LEU A 15 14.82 14.73 2.47
CA LEU A 15 14.75 16.14 2.04
C LEU A 15 13.47 16.46 1.25
N TYR A 16 12.97 15.50 0.46
CA TYR A 16 11.72 15.67 -0.28
C TYR A 16 10.50 15.53 0.64
N PHE A 17 10.59 14.67 1.67
CA PHE A 17 9.57 14.48 2.70
C PHE A 17 9.37 15.72 3.59
N ILE A 18 10.45 16.32 4.10
CA ILE A 18 10.36 17.59 4.87
C ILE A 18 9.69 18.68 4.03
N ARG A 19 10.00 18.71 2.73
CA ARG A 19 9.46 19.71 1.79
C ARG A 19 8.00 19.45 1.40
N SER A 20 7.54 18.19 1.40
CA SER A 20 6.18 17.81 0.99
C SER A 20 5.15 17.78 2.12
N LYS A 21 5.57 17.85 3.40
CA LYS A 21 4.67 17.81 4.59
C LYS A 21 3.71 16.61 4.61
N MET A 22 4.01 15.51 3.91
CA MET A 22 3.11 14.35 3.87
C MET A 22 3.23 13.51 5.15
N ASN A 23 2.54 13.90 6.21
CA ASN A 23 2.59 13.17 7.49
C ASN A 23 1.60 12.00 7.59
N THR A 24 0.79 11.79 6.56
CA THR A 24 -0.29 10.80 6.57
C THR A 24 -0.26 9.95 5.30
N VAL A 25 -0.84 8.76 5.36
CA VAL A 25 -1.12 7.96 4.17
C VAL A 25 -2.16 8.68 3.31
N THR A 26 -1.87 8.81 2.02
CA THR A 26 -2.85 9.29 1.03
C THR A 26 -3.42 8.09 0.28
N VAL A 27 -4.74 7.99 0.25
CA VAL A 27 -5.47 6.94 -0.47
C VAL A 27 -6.31 7.57 -1.56
N GLU A 28 -6.05 7.17 -2.80
CA GLU A 28 -6.85 7.53 -3.97
C GLU A 28 -7.56 6.27 -4.47
N ASN A 29 -8.89 6.27 -4.43
CA ASN A 29 -9.67 5.16 -4.96
C ASN A 29 -9.69 5.24 -6.49
N GLN A 30 -9.16 4.21 -7.15
CA GLN A 30 -9.16 4.12 -8.61
C GLN A 30 -10.38 3.37 -9.14
N VAL A 31 -10.72 2.26 -8.48
CA VAL A 31 -11.89 1.45 -8.81
C VAL A 31 -12.58 1.10 -7.50
N VAL A 32 -13.83 1.51 -7.34
CA VAL A 32 -14.68 1.08 -6.22
C VAL A 32 -15.81 0.25 -6.82
N PRO A 33 -15.99 -1.01 -6.39
CA PRO A 33 -17.09 -1.83 -6.89
C PRO A 33 -18.44 -1.23 -6.50
N GLU A 34 -19.44 -1.31 -7.39
CA GLU A 34 -20.79 -0.79 -7.16
C GLU A 34 -21.48 -1.43 -5.95
N SER A 35 -21.18 -2.69 -5.70
CA SER A 35 -21.66 -3.44 -4.54
C SER A 35 -20.50 -3.90 -3.68
N CYS A 36 -20.67 -3.76 -2.36
CA CYS A 36 -19.70 -4.19 -1.38
C CYS A 36 -20.44 -4.96 -0.28
N SER A 37 -20.45 -6.29 -0.39
CA SER A 37 -21.09 -7.15 0.60
C SER A 37 -20.42 -7.07 1.97
N ARG A 38 -19.10 -6.85 2.00
CA ARG A 38 -18.31 -6.72 3.22
C ARG A 38 -17.08 -5.85 2.98
N ARG A 39 -16.81 -4.96 3.94
CA ARG A 39 -15.58 -4.18 4.04
C ARG A 39 -14.57 -4.87 4.95
N SER A 40 -13.28 -4.72 4.64
CA SER A 40 -12.21 -5.23 5.50
C SER A 40 -12.18 -4.52 6.85
N VAL A 41 -11.85 -5.28 7.89
CA VAL A 41 -11.69 -4.77 9.26
C VAL A 41 -10.39 -5.29 9.88
N VAL A 42 -9.94 -4.63 10.95
CA VAL A 42 -8.73 -5.02 11.69
C VAL A 42 -8.83 -6.49 12.11
N GLY A 43 -7.76 -7.25 11.87
CA GLY A 43 -7.69 -8.70 12.14
C GLY A 43 -8.03 -9.59 10.95
N ASP A 44 -8.58 -9.03 9.86
CA ASP A 44 -8.81 -9.77 8.62
C ASP A 44 -7.50 -10.24 7.98
N TYR A 45 -7.58 -11.37 7.29
CA TYR A 45 -6.58 -11.77 6.30
C TYR A 45 -6.98 -11.20 4.93
N ILE A 46 -6.13 -10.34 4.40
CA ILE A 46 -6.37 -9.70 3.10
C ILE A 46 -5.40 -10.28 2.08
N ARG A 47 -5.98 -10.76 0.98
CA ARG A 47 -5.25 -11.11 -0.23
C ARG A 47 -5.28 -9.93 -1.19
N TYR A 48 -4.11 -9.41 -1.54
CA TYR A 48 -3.98 -8.32 -2.49
C TYR A 48 -2.77 -8.54 -3.38
N HIS A 49 -2.78 -7.89 -4.52
CA HIS A 49 -1.59 -7.68 -5.32
C HIS A 49 -1.21 -6.22 -5.24
N TYR A 50 0.07 -5.96 -5.45
CA TYR A 50 0.55 -4.61 -5.50
C TYR A 50 1.67 -4.42 -6.50
N ASN A 51 1.80 -3.19 -6.98
CA ASN A 51 3.02 -2.71 -7.62
C ASN A 51 3.61 -1.65 -6.70
N GLY A 52 4.85 -1.83 -6.27
CA GLY A 52 5.58 -0.79 -5.55
C GLY A 52 6.33 0.10 -6.53
N SER A 53 6.28 1.41 -6.36
CA SER A 53 7.24 2.31 -6.98
C SER A 53 7.68 3.38 -5.99
N PHE A 54 8.81 4.01 -6.29
CA PHE A 54 9.28 5.20 -5.62
C PHE A 54 8.78 6.44 -6.37
N LEU A 55 8.78 7.62 -5.73
CA LEU A 55 8.37 8.87 -6.41
C LEU A 55 9.18 9.19 -7.67
N ASN A 56 10.42 8.72 -7.74
CA ASN A 56 11.29 8.87 -8.92
C ASN A 56 10.95 7.86 -10.03
N GLY A 57 9.87 7.09 -9.92
CA GLY A 57 9.39 6.13 -10.91
C GLY A 57 10.06 4.76 -10.84
N TRP A 58 11.03 4.55 -9.96
CA TRP A 58 11.69 3.25 -9.80
C TRP A 58 10.73 2.25 -9.17
N ILE A 59 10.45 1.16 -9.87
CA ILE A 59 9.53 0.11 -9.44
C ILE A 59 10.28 -0.87 -8.53
N PHE A 60 9.64 -1.30 -7.44
CA PHE A 60 10.14 -2.32 -6.53
C PHE A 60 9.01 -3.26 -6.06
N GLY A 61 9.38 -4.43 -5.56
CA GLY A 61 8.41 -5.50 -5.28
C GLY A 61 8.03 -6.35 -6.49
N LEU A 62 7.14 -7.32 -6.25
CA LEU A 62 6.86 -8.43 -7.17
C LEU A 62 6.19 -7.93 -8.46
N LYS A 63 6.81 -8.23 -9.61
CA LYS A 63 6.20 -8.00 -10.93
C LYS A 63 4.95 -8.86 -11.08
N TYR A 64 3.82 -8.19 -11.31
CA TYR A 64 2.60 -8.78 -11.86
C TYR A 64 2.92 -9.69 -13.08
N PRO A 65 2.20 -10.82 -13.30
CA PRO A 65 0.89 -11.12 -12.72
C PRO A 65 0.78 -12.30 -11.76
N PHE A 66 1.86 -13.01 -11.43
CA PHE A 66 1.72 -14.33 -10.82
C PHE A 66 1.73 -14.39 -9.29
N PHE A 67 2.13 -13.31 -8.61
CA PHE A 67 2.24 -13.33 -7.16
C PHE A 67 1.18 -12.42 -6.50
N PHE A 68 0.51 -12.99 -5.51
CA PHE A 68 -0.38 -12.28 -4.59
C PHE A 68 0.21 -12.41 -3.19
N THR A 69 -0.08 -11.42 -2.36
CA THR A 69 0.36 -11.41 -0.96
C THR A 69 -0.84 -11.61 -0.07
N VAL A 70 -0.70 -12.42 0.98
CA VAL A 70 -1.70 -12.59 2.03
C VAL A 70 -1.09 -12.14 3.34
N HIS A 71 -1.70 -11.15 3.98
CA HIS A 71 -1.28 -10.68 5.29
C HIS A 71 -2.47 -10.54 6.22
N ARG A 72 -2.22 -10.76 7.51
CA ARG A 72 -3.15 -10.38 8.58
C ARG A 72 -2.95 -8.90 8.88
N MET A 73 -4.02 -8.11 8.88
CA MET A 73 -3.94 -6.71 9.28
C MET A 73 -3.34 -6.59 10.70
N GLY A 74 -2.42 -5.65 10.89
CA GLY A 74 -1.66 -5.44 12.13
C GLY A 74 -0.26 -6.06 12.15
N TYR A 75 0.16 -6.73 11.08
CA TYR A 75 1.47 -7.42 10.98
C TYR A 75 2.33 -6.92 9.81
N ILE A 76 1.94 -5.81 9.18
CA ILE A 76 2.65 -5.18 8.06
C ILE A 76 3.00 -3.74 8.42
N ILE A 77 3.72 -3.04 7.53
CA ILE A 77 4.04 -1.62 7.77
C ILE A 77 2.76 -0.81 8.04
N ALA A 78 2.81 0.12 9.00
CA ALA A 78 1.62 0.79 9.52
C ALA A 78 0.79 1.49 8.43
N GLY A 79 1.46 2.07 7.42
CA GLY A 79 0.78 2.75 6.32
C GLY A 79 -0.03 1.80 5.44
N MET A 80 0.37 0.54 5.35
CA MET A 80 -0.38 -0.49 4.63
C MET A 80 -1.66 -0.88 5.36
N ASP A 81 -1.56 -1.08 6.67
CA ASP A 81 -2.73 -1.39 7.49
C ASP A 81 -3.77 -0.27 7.41
N GLN A 82 -3.33 0.98 7.45
CA GLN A 82 -4.19 2.15 7.24
C GLN A 82 -4.84 2.15 5.85
N ALA A 83 -4.07 1.86 4.80
CA ALA A 83 -4.56 1.88 3.43
C ALA A 83 -5.53 0.73 3.10
N LEU A 84 -5.36 -0.42 3.76
CA LEU A 84 -6.18 -1.62 3.56
C LEU A 84 -7.43 -1.66 4.43
N GLN A 85 -7.65 -0.67 5.29
CA GLN A 85 -8.86 -0.60 6.10
C GLN A 85 -10.07 -0.21 5.25
N GLY A 86 -11.19 -0.90 5.47
CA GLY A 86 -12.45 -0.62 4.81
C GLY A 86 -12.47 -0.88 3.30
N VAL A 87 -11.56 -1.70 2.76
CA VAL A 87 -11.55 -2.06 1.33
C VAL A 87 -12.68 -3.05 1.00
N CYS A 88 -13.23 -2.93 -0.20
CA CYS A 88 -14.28 -3.79 -0.75
C CYS A 88 -13.74 -4.72 -1.83
N ILE A 89 -14.12 -6.01 -1.81
CA ILE A 89 -13.68 -7.00 -2.80
C ILE A 89 -13.70 -6.47 -4.24
N GLY A 90 -12.55 -6.48 -4.91
CA GLY A 90 -12.39 -5.96 -6.28
C GLY A 90 -12.00 -4.48 -6.37
N GLU A 91 -11.89 -3.79 -5.23
CA GLU A 91 -11.44 -2.40 -5.16
C GLU A 91 -9.95 -2.27 -5.54
N ARG A 92 -9.64 -1.15 -6.21
CA ARG A 92 -8.28 -0.75 -6.56
C ARG A 92 -7.98 0.62 -5.99
N ARG A 93 -6.85 0.74 -5.29
CA ARG A 93 -6.38 1.99 -4.66
C ARG A 93 -4.99 2.33 -5.13
N ARG A 94 -4.71 3.62 -5.29
CA ARG A 94 -3.36 4.14 -5.30
C ARG A 94 -3.07 4.70 -3.91
N VAL A 95 -1.92 4.32 -3.36
CA VAL A 95 -1.58 4.62 -1.96
C VAL A 95 -0.18 5.22 -1.92
N THR A 96 -0.07 6.41 -1.33
CA THR A 96 1.21 7.04 -1.04
C THR A 96 1.48 6.93 0.44
N ILE A 97 2.57 6.24 0.80
CA ILE A 97 2.93 5.96 2.19
C ILE A 97 4.18 6.77 2.56
N PRO A 98 4.14 7.61 3.60
CA PRO A 98 5.31 8.32 4.04
C PRO A 98 6.34 7.38 4.70
N PRO A 99 7.64 7.72 4.69
CA PRO A 99 8.70 6.81 5.14
C PRO A 99 8.50 6.31 6.56
N HIS A 100 8.08 7.18 7.48
CA HIS A 100 7.87 6.83 8.90
C HIS A 100 6.69 5.86 9.14
N LEU A 101 5.78 5.71 8.17
CA LEU A 101 4.71 4.68 8.19
C LEU A 101 5.07 3.47 7.30
N ALA A 102 6.27 3.46 6.75
CA ALA A 102 6.84 2.43 5.90
C ALA A 102 8.06 1.80 6.60
N TYR A 103 9.26 1.94 6.02
CA TYR A 103 10.52 1.37 6.51
C TYR A 103 11.42 2.42 7.18
N GLY A 104 10.87 3.58 7.55
CA GLY A 104 11.62 4.68 8.16
C GLY A 104 12.62 5.34 7.21
N GLU A 105 13.44 6.24 7.76
CA GLU A 105 14.47 6.98 7.02
C GLU A 105 15.60 6.09 6.51
N GLN A 106 15.83 4.96 7.19
CA GLN A 106 16.86 3.98 6.86
C GLN A 106 16.46 3.12 5.65
N GLY A 107 15.17 3.12 5.29
CA GLY A 107 14.61 2.24 4.27
C GLY A 107 14.76 0.77 4.64
N ALA A 108 14.47 -0.11 3.69
CA ALA A 108 14.61 -1.56 3.87
C ALA A 108 15.94 -2.11 3.29
N GLY A 109 16.94 -1.24 3.10
CA GLY A 109 18.23 -1.63 2.50
C GLY A 109 18.08 -2.26 1.11
N LYS A 110 18.81 -3.34 0.83
CA LYS A 110 18.77 -4.09 -0.44
C LYS A 110 17.60 -5.10 -0.54
N PHE A 111 16.67 -5.11 0.41
CA PHE A 111 15.64 -6.15 0.52
C PHE A 111 14.32 -5.84 -0.22
N LEU A 112 14.25 -4.76 -1.02
CA LEU A 112 13.07 -4.35 -1.80
C LEU A 112 13.24 -4.55 -3.31
#